data_AF-A0A7Y3LAF0-F1
#
_entry.id   AF-A0A7Y3LAF0-F1
#
_cell.length_a   1.000
_cell.length_b   1.000
_cell.length_c   1.000
_cell.angle_alpha   90.00
_cell.angle_beta   90.00
_cell.angle_gamma   90.00
#
_symmetry.space_group_name_H-M   'P 1'
#
loop_
_entity.id
_entity.type
_entity.pdbx_description
1 polymer ?
#
loop_
_entity_poly.entity_id
_entity_poly.type
_entity_poly.pdbx_seq_one_letter_code
_entity_poly.pdbx_strand_id
1 'polypeptide(L)'
;MTAIFATSTSFEYPVQTLADVVRAVPTHAESVSFGRDIDNANSVLLAPDRSEEEKRSVLSIWIGRWQPCLFARMAAHCSRGLEFDLCWIHEWEMDRGREYVTAIIQSERRRWKGRAERGASSGSLTFS
;
A
#
# COMPACT_ATOMS: atom_id res chain seq x y z
N MET A 1 -53.48 -0.93 5.74
CA MET A 1 -52.21 -1.44 6.32
C MET A 1 -51.61 -2.37 5.27
N THR A 2 -50.76 -1.82 4.40
CA THR A 2 -50.23 -2.54 3.23
C THR A 2 -48.74 -2.72 3.44
N ALA A 3 -48.32 -3.96 3.66
CA ALA A 3 -46.91 -4.32 3.78
C ALA A 3 -46.32 -4.42 2.36
N ILE A 4 -45.33 -3.59 2.05
CA ILE A 4 -44.50 -3.73 0.86
C ILE A 4 -43.37 -4.70 1.24
N PHE A 5 -43.42 -5.92 0.70
CA PHE A 5 -42.30 -6.84 0.72
C PHE A 5 -41.23 -6.30 -0.24
N ALA A 6 -40.10 -5.83 0.32
CA ALA A 6 -38.92 -5.56 -0.46
C ALA A 6 -38.28 -6.90 -0.84
N THR A 7 -38.46 -7.32 -2.09
CA THR A 7 -37.71 -8.40 -2.70
C THR A 7 -36.23 -8.01 -2.74
N SER A 8 -35.41 -8.78 -2.02
CA SER A 8 -33.95 -8.76 -2.12
C SER A 8 -33.56 -9.09 -3.56
N THR A 9 -33.27 -8.06 -4.34
CA THR A 9 -32.65 -8.22 -5.65
C THR A 9 -31.18 -8.49 -5.38
N SER A 10 -30.77 -9.74 -5.53
CA SER A 10 -29.37 -10.11 -5.56
C SER A 10 -28.71 -9.32 -6.69
N PHE A 11 -27.90 -8.33 -6.34
CA PHE A 11 -27.07 -7.65 -7.31
C PHE A 11 -25.94 -8.63 -7.65
N GLU A 12 -26.06 -9.32 -8.79
CA GLU A 12 -24.94 -10.07 -9.37
C GLU A 12 -23.88 -9.05 -9.80
N TYR A 13 -22.99 -8.71 -8.88
CA TYR A 13 -21.73 -8.10 -9.26
C TYR A 13 -20.92 -9.17 -10.00
N PRO A 14 -20.39 -8.90 -11.21
CA PRO A 14 -19.43 -9.82 -11.81
C PRO A 14 -18.33 -10.08 -10.79
N VAL A 15 -17.87 -11.33 -10.69
CA VAL A 15 -16.72 -11.67 -9.83
C VAL A 15 -15.51 -10.93 -10.38
N GLN A 16 -15.25 -9.74 -9.85
CA GLN A 16 -14.10 -8.93 -10.22
C GLN A 16 -12.87 -9.53 -9.53
N THR A 17 -11.83 -9.82 -10.30
CA THR A 17 -10.54 -10.17 -9.71
C THR A 17 -9.98 -8.94 -8.98
N LEU A 18 -9.05 -9.14 -8.05
CA LEU A 18 -8.37 -8.03 -7.40
C LEU A 18 -7.65 -7.13 -8.42
N ALA A 19 -7.07 -7.73 -9.46
CA ALA A 19 -6.46 -7.00 -10.57
C ALA A 19 -7.49 -6.13 -11.33
N ASP A 20 -8.71 -6.61 -11.56
CA ASP A 20 -9.77 -5.82 -12.20
C ASP A 20 -10.17 -4.61 -11.34
N VAL A 21 -10.27 -4.81 -10.02
CA VAL A 21 -10.60 -3.74 -9.07
C VAL A 21 -9.51 -2.66 -9.08
N VAL A 22 -8.24 -3.05 -9.07
CA VAL A 22 -7.12 -2.10 -9.12
C VAL A 22 -7.07 -1.37 -10.46
N ARG A 23 -7.28 -2.07 -11.58
CA ARG A 23 -7.36 -1.44 -12.92
C ARG A 23 -8.53 -0.47 -13.07
N ALA A 24 -9.59 -0.63 -12.28
CA ALA A 24 -10.72 0.28 -12.26
C ALA A 24 -10.49 1.55 -11.41
N VAL A 25 -9.40 1.62 -10.64
CA VAL A 25 -9.06 2.83 -9.87
C VAL A 25 -8.76 3.97 -10.84
N PRO A 26 -9.37 5.16 -10.68
CA PRO A 26 -9.05 6.31 -11.51
C PRO A 26 -7.55 6.64 -11.44
N THR A 27 -6.89 6.57 -12.58
CA THR A 27 -5.49 6.97 -12.73
C THR A 27 -5.39 8.33 -13.40
N HIS A 28 -4.36 9.09 -13.04
CA HIS A 28 -3.98 10.29 -13.77
C HIS A 28 -3.11 9.91 -14.97
N ALA A 29 -3.10 10.76 -16.01
CA ALA A 29 -2.17 10.58 -17.11
C ALA A 29 -0.72 10.67 -16.60
N GLU A 30 0.22 9.95 -17.24
CA GLU A 30 1.64 9.95 -16.85
C GLU A 30 2.28 11.34 -16.87
N SER A 31 1.72 12.27 -17.64
CA SER A 31 2.18 13.67 -17.71
C SER A 31 1.72 14.54 -16.54
N VAL A 32 0.85 14.05 -15.66
CA VAL A 32 0.39 14.79 -14.49
C VAL A 32 1.50 14.83 -13.45
N SER A 33 1.95 16.05 -13.14
CA SER A 33 2.89 16.32 -12.05
C SER A 33 2.14 16.50 -10.74
N PHE A 34 2.66 15.87 -9.68
CA PHE A 34 2.15 16.03 -8.30
C PHE A 34 3.05 16.93 -7.45
N GLY A 35 4.02 17.59 -8.08
CA GLY A 35 5.06 18.37 -7.41
C GLY A 35 6.41 17.67 -7.49
N ARG A 36 7.47 18.48 -7.57
CA ARG A 36 8.83 18.01 -7.89
C ARG A 36 9.34 16.93 -6.93
N ASP A 37 8.94 16.98 -5.67
CA ASP A 37 9.33 15.98 -4.68
C ASP A 37 8.67 14.62 -4.93
N ILE A 38 7.37 14.60 -5.24
CA ILE A 38 6.62 13.38 -5.56
C ILE A 38 7.07 12.83 -6.92
N ASP A 39 7.22 13.69 -7.92
CA ASP A 39 7.63 13.28 -9.27
C ASP A 39 9.02 12.61 -9.24
N ASN A 40 9.95 13.20 -8.47
CA ASN A 40 11.28 12.61 -8.27
C ASN A 40 11.21 11.25 -7.57
N ALA A 41 10.37 11.11 -6.54
CA ALA A 41 10.21 9.83 -5.86
C ALA A 41 9.60 8.78 -6.79
N ASN A 42 8.53 9.14 -7.52
CA ASN A 42 7.83 8.26 -8.45
C ASN A 42 8.73 7.76 -9.59
N SER A 43 9.67 8.58 -10.06
CA SER A 43 10.65 8.17 -11.09
C SER A 43 11.48 6.94 -10.70
N VAL A 44 11.62 6.66 -9.40
CA VAL A 44 12.30 5.46 -8.88
C VAL A 44 11.29 4.40 -8.42
N LEU A 45 10.24 4.81 -7.69
CA LEU A 45 9.26 3.87 -7.12
C LEU A 45 8.51 3.07 -8.19
N LEU A 46 8.19 3.71 -9.31
CA LEU A 46 7.41 3.11 -10.40
C LEU A 46 8.29 2.47 -11.48
N ALA A 47 9.61 2.66 -11.42
CA ALA A 47 10.51 2.07 -12.38
C ALA A 47 10.61 0.55 -12.19
N PRO A 48 10.38 -0.26 -13.25
CA PRO A 48 10.34 -1.72 -13.15
C PRO A 48 11.73 -2.34 -12.94
N ASP A 49 12.79 -1.65 -13.34
CA ASP A 49 14.18 -2.08 -13.28
C ASP A 49 14.89 -1.71 -11.96
N ARG A 50 14.23 -0.96 -11.07
CA ARG A 50 14.78 -0.55 -9.77
C ARG A 50 14.57 -1.61 -8.70
N SER A 51 15.60 -1.84 -7.90
CA SER A 51 15.54 -2.81 -6.81
C SER A 51 14.61 -2.34 -5.70
N GLU A 52 14.07 -3.28 -4.91
CA GLU A 52 13.25 -2.92 -3.75
C GLU A 52 14.02 -2.08 -2.73
N GLU A 53 15.34 -2.31 -2.58
CA GLU A 53 16.20 -1.53 -1.70
C GLU A 53 16.32 -0.06 -2.16
N GLU A 54 16.50 0.17 -3.47
CA GLU A 54 16.51 1.52 -4.03
C GLU A 54 15.17 2.22 -3.81
N LYS A 55 14.07 1.52 -4.08
CA LYS A 55 12.70 2.03 -3.86
C LYS A 55 12.47 2.38 -2.39
N ARG A 56 12.86 1.50 -1.47
CA ARG A 56 12.77 1.72 -0.02
C ARG A 56 13.58 2.94 0.41
N SER A 57 14.80 3.11 -0.12
CA SER A 57 15.65 4.25 0.20
C SER A 57 15.00 5.57 -0.21
N VAL A 58 14.51 5.68 -1.45
CA VAL A 58 13.83 6.88 -1.96
C VAL A 58 12.55 7.17 -1.19
N LEU A 59 11.76 6.14 -0.91
CA LEU A 59 10.54 6.28 -0.11
C LEU A 59 10.84 6.81 1.29
N SER A 60 11.83 6.25 1.99
CA SER A 60 12.25 6.71 3.32
C SER A 60 12.68 8.17 3.30
N ILE A 61 13.47 8.59 2.30
CA ILE A 61 13.90 9.99 2.14
C ILE A 61 12.69 10.90 1.96
N TRP A 62 11.75 10.51 1.10
CA TRP A 62 10.56 11.31 0.83
C TRP A 62 9.65 11.40 2.07
N ILE A 63 9.38 10.26 2.74
CA ILE A 63 8.59 10.22 3.99
C ILE A 63 9.22 11.11 5.05
N GLY A 64 10.53 10.97 5.31
CA GLY A 64 11.24 11.73 6.35
C GLY A 64 11.10 13.24 6.21
N ARG A 65 10.95 13.74 4.99
CA ARG A 65 10.91 15.17 4.69
C ARG A 65 9.51 15.72 4.45
N TRP A 66 8.66 14.99 3.74
CA TRP A 66 7.44 15.53 3.15
C TRP A 66 6.15 14.91 3.69
N GLN A 67 6.20 13.78 4.42
CA GLN A 67 5.00 13.25 5.06
C GLN A 67 4.55 14.11 6.24
N PRO A 68 3.25 14.48 6.32
CA PRO A 68 2.74 15.29 7.42
C PRO A 68 2.73 14.52 8.76
N CYS A 69 2.77 13.19 8.72
CA CYS A 69 2.78 12.35 9.91
C CYS A 69 4.15 12.38 10.62
N LEU A 70 4.18 12.92 11.84
CA LEU A 70 5.40 12.97 12.66
C LEU A 70 5.98 11.58 12.93
N PHE A 71 5.13 10.59 13.24
CA PHE A 71 5.60 9.23 13.51
C PHE A 71 6.24 8.59 12.28
N ALA A 72 5.66 8.80 11.10
CA ALA A 72 6.23 8.30 9.85
C ALA A 72 7.60 8.95 9.57
N ARG A 73 7.74 10.27 9.82
CA ARG A 73 9.03 10.97 9.71
C ARG A 73 10.07 10.44 10.68
N MET A 74 9.70 10.25 11.95
CA MET A 74 10.62 9.69 12.94
C MET A 74 11.05 8.26 12.58
N ALA A 75 10.10 7.44 12.10
CA ALA A 75 10.38 6.08 11.66
C ALA A 75 11.30 6.04 10.42
N ALA A 76 11.12 6.96 9.46
CA ALA A 76 11.99 7.09 8.30
C ALA A 76 13.44 7.50 8.63
N HIS A 77 13.64 8.17 9.76
CA HIS A 77 14.96 8.50 10.27
C HIS A 77 15.49 7.49 11.30
N CYS A 78 14.85 6.32 11.46
CA CYS A 78 15.14 5.33 12.50
C CYS A 78 15.30 5.97 13.90
N SER A 79 14.57 7.05 14.15
CA SER A 79 14.75 7.87 15.34
C SER A 79 14.06 7.23 16.52
N ARG A 80 14.76 7.11 17.65
CA ARG A 80 14.24 6.52 18.90
C ARG A 80 13.78 5.06 18.74
N GLY A 81 14.41 4.31 17.84
CA GLY A 81 14.07 2.90 17.59
C GLY A 81 12.73 2.70 16.89
N LEU A 82 12.13 3.75 16.33
CA LEU A 82 10.92 3.65 15.53
C LEU A 82 11.31 3.25 14.10
N GLU A 83 10.58 2.29 13.55
CA GLU A 83 10.72 1.83 12.17
C GLU A 83 9.31 1.61 11.59
N PHE A 84 9.21 1.70 10.26
CA PHE A 84 8.01 1.32 9.53
C PHE A 84 8.27 0.07 8.69
N ASP A 85 7.24 -0.76 8.57
CA ASP A 85 7.27 -1.91 7.70
C ASP A 85 6.63 -1.64 6.36
N LEU A 86 7.28 -2.10 5.29
CA LEU A 86 6.82 -1.95 3.92
C LEU A 86 6.55 -3.33 3.31
N CYS A 87 5.30 -3.55 2.92
CA CYS A 87 4.87 -4.68 2.10
C CYS A 87 4.69 -4.21 0.65
N TRP A 88 5.50 -4.74 -0.26
CA TRP A 88 5.33 -4.53 -1.70
C TRP A 88 4.47 -5.66 -2.25
N ILE A 89 3.47 -5.34 -3.08
CA ILE A 89 2.65 -6.32 -3.77
C ILE A 89 2.90 -6.13 -5.26
N HIS A 90 3.41 -7.16 -5.92
CA HIS A 90 3.73 -7.14 -7.34
C HIS A 90 2.53 -7.57 -8.19
N GLU A 91 2.49 -7.16 -9.46
CA GLU A 91 1.40 -7.48 -10.39
C GLU A 91 1.15 -8.99 -10.52
N TRP A 92 2.22 -9.79 -10.59
CA TRP A 92 2.11 -11.25 -10.64
C TRP A 92 1.51 -11.88 -9.37
N GLU A 93 1.59 -11.19 -8.22
CA GLU A 93 0.93 -11.62 -6.97
C GLU A 93 -0.55 -11.30 -6.99
N MET A 94 -0.92 -10.20 -7.65
CA MET A 94 -2.31 -9.79 -7.87
C MET A 94 -3.03 -10.78 -8.80
N ASP A 95 -2.34 -11.31 -9.81
CA ASP A 95 -2.85 -12.33 -10.73
C ASP A 95 -3.19 -13.66 -10.03
N ARG A 96 -2.56 -13.95 -8.88
CA ARG A 96 -2.86 -15.14 -8.06
C ARG A 96 -4.16 -15.01 -7.27
N GLY A 97 -4.79 -13.84 -7.31
CA GLY A 97 -6.11 -13.61 -6.73
C GLY A 97 -6.11 -13.14 -5.28
N ARG A 98 -7.31 -12.85 -4.79
CA ARG A 98 -7.57 -12.19 -3.49
C ARG A 98 -6.97 -12.96 -2.33
N GLU A 99 -7.15 -14.27 -2.30
CA GLU A 99 -6.74 -15.12 -1.17
C GLU A 99 -5.22 -15.11 -1.00
N TYR A 100 -4.48 -15.14 -2.11
CA TYR A 100 -3.02 -15.09 -2.12
C TYR A 100 -2.50 -13.75 -1.57
N VAL A 101 -2.99 -12.63 -2.10
CA VAL A 101 -2.62 -11.29 -1.64
C VAL A 101 -3.02 -11.07 -0.18
N THR A 102 -4.19 -11.55 0.22
CA THR A 102 -4.64 -11.51 1.62
C THR A 102 -3.67 -12.27 2.53
N ALA A 103 -3.21 -13.45 2.11
CA ALA A 103 -2.25 -14.23 2.89
C ALA A 103 -0.91 -13.50 3.06
N ILE A 104 -0.42 -12.82 2.01
CA ILE A 104 0.79 -11.98 2.09
C ILE A 104 0.60 -10.86 3.11
N ILE A 105 -0.45 -10.05 2.97
CA ILE A 105 -0.73 -8.92 3.87
C ILE A 105 -0.87 -9.40 5.32
N GLN A 106 -1.57 -10.53 5.55
CA GLN A 106 -1.74 -11.07 6.89
C GLN A 106 -0.45 -11.67 7.46
N SER A 107 0.44 -12.20 6.62
CA SER A 107 1.77 -12.63 7.03
C SER A 107 2.61 -11.44 7.49
N GLU A 108 2.69 -10.39 6.68
CA GLU A 108 3.45 -9.18 7.00
C GLU A 108 2.88 -8.45 8.23
N ARG A 109 1.55 -8.39 8.36
CA ARG A 109 0.91 -7.81 9.54
C ARG A 109 1.23 -8.58 10.83
N ARG A 110 1.36 -9.91 10.77
CA ARG A 110 1.77 -10.72 11.93
C ARG A 110 3.24 -10.48 12.28
N ARG A 111 4.12 -10.38 11.27
CA ARG A 111 5.54 -10.03 11.46
C ARG A 111 5.69 -8.65 12.11
N TRP A 112 4.97 -7.65 11.59
CA TRP A 112 4.90 -6.31 12.15
C TRP A 112 4.42 -6.33 13.60
N LYS A 113 3.28 -7.00 13.90
CA LYS A 113 2.77 -7.13 15.28
C LYS A 113 3.80 -7.71 16.23
N GLY A 114 4.48 -8.79 15.83
CA GLY A 114 5.54 -9.39 16.64
C GLY A 114 6.71 -8.43 16.89
N ARG A 115 7.07 -7.56 15.93
CA ARG A 115 8.08 -6.51 16.16
C ARG A 115 7.56 -5.38 17.05
N ALA A 116 6.32 -4.95 16.86
CA ALA A 116 5.69 -3.91 17.67
C ALA A 116 5.56 -4.33 19.14
N GLU A 117 5.23 -5.59 19.42
CA GLU A 117 5.22 -6.15 20.78
C GLU A 117 6.60 -6.09 21.46
N ARG A 118 7.68 -6.12 20.67
CA ARG A 118 9.07 -5.94 21.14
C ARG A 118 9.53 -4.48 21.13
N GLY A 119 8.64 -3.52 20.81
CA GLY A 119 8.95 -2.10 20.71
C GLY A 119 9.76 -1.70 19.48
N ALA A 120 9.93 -2.59 18.49
CA ALA A 120 10.82 -2.40 17.34
C ALA A 120 10.10 -1.83 16.09
N SER A 121 8.80 -1.55 16.15
CA SER A 121 8.06 -0.94 15.04
C SER A 121 6.88 -0.11 15.53
N SER A 122 6.56 0.96 14.81
CA SER A 122 5.52 1.92 15.18
C SER A 122 4.40 2.05 14.15
N GLY A 123 4.54 1.44 12.98
CA GLY A 123 3.52 1.47 11.93
C GLY A 123 3.82 0.53 10.76
N SER A 124 2.80 0.25 9.93
CA SER A 124 2.92 -0.56 8.71
C SER A 124 2.34 0.20 7.52
N LEU A 125 2.98 0.07 6.35
CA LEU A 125 2.59 0.64 5.08
C LEU A 125 2.56 -0.47 4.02
N THR A 126 1.51 -0.48 3.21
CA THR A 126 1.33 -1.44 2.10
C THR A 126 1.29 -0.65 0.80
N PHE A 127 2.14 -1.04 -0.15
CA PHE A 127 2.15 -0.47 -1.50
C PHE A 127 1.81 -1.58 -2.50
N SER A 128 0.96 -1.23 -3.45
CA SER A 128 0.47 -2.07 -4.54
C SER A 128 0.64 -1.33 -5.85
#